data_AF-A0A8T7DSN0-F1
#
_entry.id   AF-A0A8T7DSN0-F1
#
_cell.length_a   1.000
_cell.length_b   1.000
_cell.length_c   1.000
_cell.angle_alpha   90.00
_cell.angle_beta   90.00
_cell.angle_gamma   90.00
#
_symmetry.space_group_name_H-M   'P 1'
#
loop_
_entity.id
_entity.type
_entity.pdbx_description
1 polymer ?
#
loop_
_entity_poly.entity_id
_entity_poly.type
_entity_poly.pdbx_seq_one_letter_code
_entity_poly.pdbx_strand_id
1 'polypeptide(L)'
;MPIRTQEQRDLMNEAKQLAKQTKLGSLIQRATYKEQLNAFVYQCQRAGIHQVHGHRHLYAQRRYESLTGWRCPAAGGPRSRQLTPAQKAHDTRARLIVSAELGHTREQVTAVYLGR
;
A
#
# COMPACT_ATOMS: atom_id res chain seq x y z
N MET A 1 -3.92 -4.88 -4.84
CA MET A 1 -4.61 -3.63 -4.47
C MET A 1 -5.60 -3.27 -5.56
N PRO A 2 -6.87 -2.98 -5.23
CA PRO A 2 -7.88 -2.59 -6.22
C PRO A 2 -7.62 -1.20 -6.80
N ILE A 3 -7.97 -1.01 -8.08
CA ILE A 3 -8.04 0.30 -8.74
C ILE A 3 -9.43 0.87 -8.44
N ARG A 4 -9.47 1.98 -7.71
CA ARG A 4 -10.68 2.59 -7.15
C ARG A 4 -11.01 3.94 -7.77
N THR A 5 -10.04 4.59 -8.40
CA THR A 5 -10.22 5.93 -8.98
C THR A 5 -9.76 5.95 -10.44
N GLN A 6 -10.21 6.97 -11.17
CA GLN A 6 -9.82 7.16 -12.56
C GLN A 6 -8.32 7.48 -12.67
N GLU A 7 -7.79 8.30 -11.75
CA GLU A 7 -6.37 8.65 -11.72
C GLU A 7 -5.48 7.41 -11.51
N GLN A 8 -5.90 6.46 -10.68
CA GLN A 8 -5.18 5.18 -10.53
C GLN A 8 -5.19 4.36 -11.81
N ARG A 9 -6.28 4.39 -12.56
CA ARG A 9 -6.42 3.69 -13.84
C ARG A 9 -5.53 4.33 -14.90
N ASP A 10 -5.52 5.65 -14.96
CA ASP A 10 -4.74 6.41 -15.92
C ASP A 10 -3.24 6.21 -15.69
N LEU A 11 -2.79 6.30 -14.43
CA LEU A 11 -1.41 5.99 -14.06
C LEU A 11 -1.01 4.57 -14.46
N MET A 12 -1.90 3.59 -14.28
CA MET A 12 -1.63 2.23 -14.73
C MET A 12 -1.53 2.10 -16.25
N ASN A 13 -2.31 2.88 -16.99
CA ASN A 13 -2.22 2.90 -18.45
C ASN A 13 -0.91 3.54 -18.90
N GLU A 14 -0.47 4.64 -18.28
CA GLU A 14 0.83 5.25 -18.55
C GLU A 14 1.99 4.28 -18.27
N ALA A 15 1.97 3.60 -17.11
CA ALA A 15 2.96 2.60 -16.76
C ALA A 15 3.01 1.45 -17.78
N LYS A 16 1.86 1.03 -18.32
CA LYS A 16 1.81 0.04 -19.41
C LYS A 16 2.46 0.55 -20.69
N GLN A 17 2.24 1.82 -21.06
CA GLN A 17 2.89 2.38 -22.26
C GLN A 17 4.41 2.43 -22.09
N LEU A 18 4.91 2.81 -20.91
CA LEU A 18 6.35 2.75 -20.60
C LEU A 18 6.89 1.32 -20.69
N ALA A 19 6.15 0.35 -20.15
CA ALA A 19 6.57 -1.04 -20.16
C ALA A 19 6.69 -1.60 -21.59
N LYS A 20 5.81 -1.20 -22.52
CA LYS A 20 5.88 -1.57 -23.94
C LYS A 20 7.13 -1.05 -24.66
N GLN A 21 7.78 -0.02 -24.14
CA GLN A 21 9.02 0.50 -24.73
C GLN A 21 10.22 -0.41 -24.43
N THR A 22 10.09 -1.38 -23.51
CA THR A 22 11.15 -2.33 -23.18
C THR A 22 10.89 -3.68 -23.85
N LYS A 23 11.96 -4.36 -24.28
CA LYS A 23 11.88 -5.68 -24.95
C LYS A 23 11.13 -6.73 -24.12
N LEU A 24 11.20 -6.63 -22.79
CA LEU A 24 10.59 -7.59 -21.87
C LEU A 24 9.16 -7.21 -21.44
N GLY A 25 8.61 -6.09 -21.92
CA GLY A 25 7.29 -5.63 -21.49
C GLY A 25 7.24 -5.25 -20.00
N SER A 26 8.37 -4.83 -19.44
CA SER A 26 8.54 -4.52 -18.02
C SER A 26 8.95 -3.05 -17.81
N LEU A 27 8.87 -2.55 -16.58
CA LEU A 27 9.40 -1.23 -16.22
C LEU A 27 10.93 -1.23 -16.02
N ILE A 28 11.61 -2.35 -16.27
CA ILE A 28 13.07 -2.46 -16.20
C ILE A 28 13.67 -1.96 -17.51
N GLN A 29 14.30 -0.78 -17.45
CA GLN A 29 14.92 -0.10 -18.60
C GLN A 29 16.43 -0.35 -18.68
N ARG A 30 17.04 -0.95 -17.65
CA ARG A 30 18.48 -1.26 -17.58
C ARG A 30 18.74 -2.73 -17.90
N ALA A 31 20.00 -3.05 -18.21
CA ALA A 31 20.41 -4.40 -18.61
C ALA A 31 20.22 -5.41 -17.47
N THR A 32 20.41 -4.99 -16.22
CA THR A 32 20.22 -5.85 -15.05
C THR A 32 19.20 -5.27 -14.06
N TYR A 33 18.56 -6.17 -13.31
CA TYR A 33 17.67 -5.78 -12.20
C TYR A 33 18.39 -4.93 -11.16
N LYS A 34 19.66 -5.24 -10.84
CA LYS A 34 20.46 -4.50 -9.86
C LYS A 34 20.67 -3.04 -10.30
N GLU A 35 21.00 -2.82 -11.57
CA GLU A 35 21.16 -1.46 -12.12
C GLU A 35 19.84 -0.69 -12.11
N GLN A 36 18.75 -1.35 -12.48
CA GLN A 36 17.42 -0.73 -12.43
C GLN A 36 17.02 -0.37 -10.99
N LEU A 37 17.29 -1.25 -10.02
CA LEU A 37 17.02 -1.00 -8.61
C LEU A 37 17.82 0.20 -8.10
N ASN A 38 19.11 0.29 -8.43
CA ASN A 38 19.94 1.43 -8.06
C ASN A 38 19.43 2.74 -8.68
N ALA A 39 19.05 2.71 -9.96
CA ALA A 39 18.47 3.87 -10.63
C ALA A 39 17.14 4.30 -9.98
N PHE A 40 16.28 3.34 -9.65
CA PHE A 40 15.03 3.59 -8.95
C PHE A 40 15.26 4.23 -7.58
N VAL A 41 16.16 3.68 -6.75
CA VAL A 41 16.49 4.23 -5.43
C VAL A 41 17.01 5.66 -5.55
N TYR A 42 17.91 5.92 -6.50
CA TYR A 42 18.43 7.26 -6.75
C TYR A 42 17.33 8.25 -7.18
N GLN A 43 16.42 7.83 -8.07
CA GLN A 43 15.29 8.66 -8.51
C GLN A 43 14.34 8.97 -7.34
N CYS A 44 14.01 7.98 -6.51
CA CYS A 44 13.23 8.18 -5.29
C CYS A 44 13.89 9.18 -4.36
N GLN A 45 15.20 9.04 -4.10
CA GLN A 45 15.94 9.96 -3.25
C GLN A 45 15.90 11.40 -3.79
N ARG A 46 16.08 11.59 -5.11
CA ARG A 46 15.97 12.92 -5.74
C ARG A 46 14.58 13.53 -5.63
N ALA A 47 13.54 12.70 -5.60
CA ALA A 47 12.17 13.12 -5.38
C ALA A 47 11.81 13.29 -3.88
N GLY A 48 12.77 13.12 -2.96
CA GLY A 48 12.52 13.20 -1.51
C GLY A 48 11.81 11.98 -0.92
N ILE A 49 11.78 10.86 -1.67
CA ILE A 49 11.15 9.61 -1.24
C ILE A 49 12.22 8.69 -0.64
N HIS A 50 12.31 8.68 0.69
CA HIS A 50 13.32 7.90 1.41
C HIS A 50 12.81 6.54 1.92
N GLN A 51 11.50 6.34 1.98
CA GLN A 51 10.86 5.11 2.48
C GLN A 51 9.69 4.71 1.60
N VAL A 52 9.99 4.10 0.44
CA VAL A 52 8.98 3.71 -0.56
C VAL A 52 7.91 2.80 0.05
N HIS A 53 8.30 1.89 0.95
CA HIS A 53 7.35 1.04 1.68
C HIS A 53 6.35 1.84 2.52
N GLY A 54 6.69 3.06 2.95
CA GLY A 54 5.80 3.99 3.63
C GLY A 54 4.52 4.30 2.84
N HIS A 55 4.56 4.28 1.50
CA HIS A 55 3.36 4.43 0.69
C HIS A 55 2.38 3.27 0.86
N ARG A 56 2.88 2.05 1.10
CA ARG A 56 2.05 0.87 1.38
C ARG A 56 1.42 0.94 2.76
N HIS A 57 2.14 1.47 3.76
CA HIS A 57 1.56 1.78 5.07
C HIS A 57 0.46 2.83 4.93
N LEU A 58 0.73 3.93 4.23
CA LEU A 58 -0.25 5.00 4.02
C LEU A 58 -1.53 4.50 3.34
N TYR A 59 -1.41 3.64 2.31
CA TYR A 59 -2.55 2.98 1.70
C TYR A 59 -3.39 2.21 2.73
N ALA A 60 -2.74 1.34 3.51
CA ALA A 60 -3.42 0.51 4.50
C ALA A 60 -4.17 1.36 5.52
N GLN A 61 -3.53 2.41 6.04
CA GLN A 61 -4.09 3.31 7.06
C GLN A 61 -5.30 4.08 6.52
N ARG A 62 -5.18 4.71 5.34
CA ARG A 62 -6.30 5.41 4.68
C ARG A 62 -7.44 4.47 4.35
N ARG A 63 -7.11 3.25 3.88
CA ARG A 63 -8.12 2.26 3.54
C ARG A 63 -8.86 1.78 4.79
N TYR A 64 -8.14 1.49 5.86
CA TYR A 64 -8.73 1.15 7.15
C TYR A 64 -9.67 2.25 7.62
N GLU A 65 -9.23 3.50 7.64
CA GLU A 65 -10.05 4.64 8.04
C GLU A 65 -11.30 4.82 7.16
N SER A 66 -11.19 4.59 5.84
CA SER A 66 -12.36 4.61 4.94
C SER A 66 -13.37 3.49 5.23
N LEU A 67 -12.93 2.38 5.82
CA LEU A 67 -13.78 1.23 6.15
C LEU A 67 -14.39 1.37 7.55
N THR A 68 -13.62 1.87 8.51
CA THR A 68 -14.02 1.96 9.91
C THR A 68 -14.65 3.29 10.27
N GLY A 69 -14.23 4.38 9.62
CA GLY A 69 -14.55 5.75 10.01
C GLY A 69 -13.61 6.32 11.07
N TRP A 70 -12.56 5.61 11.47
CA TRP A 70 -11.56 6.10 12.42
C TRP A 70 -10.13 5.69 12.05
N ARG A 71 -9.15 6.50 12.48
CA ARG A 71 -7.73 6.22 12.27
C ARG A 71 -7.31 4.91 12.95
N CYS A 72 -6.37 4.17 12.38
CA CYS A 72 -5.83 2.97 13.03
C CYS A 72 -4.85 3.31 14.18
N PRO A 73 -4.52 2.36 15.08
CA PRO A 73 -3.56 2.58 16.17
C PRO A 73 -2.21 3.18 15.74
N ALA A 74 -1.62 2.71 14.64
CA ALA A 74 -0.35 3.23 14.11
C ALA A 74 -0.42 4.70 13.66
N ALA A 75 -1.63 5.22 13.44
CA ALA A 75 -1.89 6.61 13.09
C ALA A 75 -2.52 7.38 14.27
N GLY A 76 -2.42 6.88 15.50
CA GLY A 76 -2.93 7.54 16.72
C GLY A 76 -4.41 7.27 17.03
N GLY A 77 -5.02 6.27 16.39
CA GLY A 77 -6.38 5.84 16.69
C GLY A 77 -6.51 4.91 17.90
N PRO A 78 -7.75 4.47 18.22
CA PRO A 78 -8.01 3.61 19.37
C PRO A 78 -7.35 2.24 19.22
N ARG A 79 -6.70 1.78 20.29
CA ARG A 79 -6.19 0.40 20.41
C ARG A 79 -7.35 -0.58 20.57
N SER A 80 -7.12 -1.85 20.25
CA SER A 80 -8.15 -2.90 20.33
C SER A 80 -8.85 -2.97 21.71
N ARG A 81 -8.14 -2.66 22.81
CA ARG A 81 -8.70 -2.65 24.17
C ARG A 81 -9.70 -1.52 24.42
N GLN A 82 -9.64 -0.44 23.64
CA GLN A 82 -10.52 0.73 23.75
C GLN A 82 -11.79 0.59 22.90
N LEU A 83 -11.87 -0.45 22.06
CA LEU A 83 -13.01 -0.70 21.18
C LEU A 83 -14.11 -1.49 21.90
N THR A 84 -15.37 -1.12 21.65
CA THR A 84 -16.54 -1.92 22.05
C THR A 84 -16.58 -3.26 21.29
N PRO A 85 -17.34 -4.26 21.74
CA PRO A 85 -17.48 -5.52 21.01
C PRO A 85 -17.92 -5.35 19.55
N ALA A 86 -18.87 -4.44 19.28
CA ALA A 86 -19.32 -4.13 17.92
C ALA A 86 -18.22 -3.48 17.08
N GLN A 87 -17.47 -2.53 17.65
CA GLN A 87 -16.34 -1.90 16.97
C GLN A 87 -15.20 -2.90 16.71
N LYS A 88 -14.96 -3.86 17.60
CA LYS A 88 -13.99 -4.94 17.38
C LYS A 88 -14.36 -5.81 16.18
N ALA A 89 -15.62 -6.19 16.04
CA ALA A 89 -16.07 -6.94 14.87
C ALA A 89 -15.84 -6.15 13.56
N HIS A 90 -16.08 -4.83 13.59
CA HIS A 90 -15.83 -3.95 12.46
C HIS A 90 -14.34 -3.77 12.16
N ASP A 91 -13.51 -3.60 13.20
CA ASP A 91 -12.05 -3.55 13.13
C ASP A 91 -11.48 -4.82 12.48
N THR A 92 -11.87 -6.01 12.95
CA THR A 92 -11.43 -7.29 12.37
C THR A 92 -11.81 -7.40 10.90
N ARG A 93 -13.06 -7.03 10.54
CA ARG A 93 -13.50 -7.06 9.14
C ARG A 93 -12.69 -6.11 8.26
N ALA A 94 -12.44 -4.89 8.73
CA ALA A 94 -11.63 -3.91 8.00
C ALA A 94 -10.18 -4.40 7.80
N ARG A 95 -9.57 -4.98 8.84
CA ARG A 95 -8.22 -5.56 8.76
C ARG A 95 -8.14 -6.71 7.76
N LEU A 96 -9.12 -7.60 7.71
CA LEU A 96 -9.16 -8.69 6.72
C LEU A 96 -9.25 -8.17 5.28
N ILE A 97 -10.09 -7.16 5.04
CA ILE A 97 -10.19 -6.51 3.72
C ILE A 97 -8.85 -5.89 3.32
N VAL A 98 -8.25 -5.09 4.21
CA VAL A 98 -6.95 -4.45 3.94
C VAL A 98 -5.85 -5.49 3.70
N SER A 99 -5.83 -6.58 4.47
CA SER A 99 -4.91 -7.70 4.26
C SER A 99 -5.04 -8.27 2.85
N ALA A 100 -6.25 -8.65 2.45
CA ALA A 100 -6.52 -9.24 1.15
C ALA A 100 -6.14 -8.29 0.00
N GLU A 101 -6.46 -6.99 0.13
CA GLU A 101 -6.12 -5.99 -0.89
C GLU A 101 -4.60 -5.79 -1.05
N LEU A 102 -3.84 -5.95 0.03
CA LEU A 102 -2.39 -5.94 0.02
C LEU A 102 -1.78 -7.25 -0.52
N GLY A 103 -2.59 -8.29 -0.76
CA GLY A 103 -2.11 -9.61 -1.21
C GLY A 103 -1.65 -10.51 -0.07
N HIS A 104 -2.15 -10.27 1.14
CA HIS A 104 -1.90 -11.08 2.32
C HIS A 104 -3.17 -11.84 2.73
N THR A 105 -3.03 -13.06 3.25
CA THR A 105 -4.18 -13.91 3.63
C THR A 105 -4.48 -13.90 5.13
N ARG A 106 -3.71 -13.18 5.96
CA ARG A 106 -3.78 -13.23 7.43
C ARG A 106 -3.86 -11.84 8.06
N GLU A 107 -4.81 -11.67 8.98
CA GLU A 107 -4.99 -10.43 9.75
C GLU A 107 -3.72 -9.97 10.47
N GLN A 108 -2.93 -10.90 11.02
CA GLN A 108 -1.71 -10.59 11.77
C GLN A 108 -0.70 -9.76 10.98
N VAL A 109 -0.69 -9.88 9.64
CA VAL A 109 0.18 -9.09 8.76
C VAL A 109 -0.22 -7.61 8.75
N THR A 110 -1.47 -7.29 9.08
CA THR A 110 -1.93 -5.90 9.19
C THR A 110 -1.41 -5.17 10.41
N ALA A 111 -0.92 -5.87 11.44
CA ALA A 111 -0.35 -5.22 12.62
C ALA A 111 0.87 -4.34 12.26
N VAL A 112 1.65 -4.74 11.25
CA VAL A 112 2.78 -3.97 10.72
C VAL A 112 2.29 -2.66 10.08
N TYR A 113 1.13 -2.68 9.44
CA TYR A 113 0.60 -1.51 8.71
C TYR A 113 -0.29 -0.59 9.58
N LEU A 114 -1.07 -1.19 10.47
CA LEU A 114 -2.18 -0.54 11.19
C LEU A 114 -1.94 -0.43 12.71
N GLY A 115 -0.98 -1.16 13.27
CA GLY A 115 -0.79 -1.26 14.72
C GLY A 115 -1.86 -2.12 15.42
N ARG A 116 -1.78 -2.19 16.76
CA ARG A 116 -2.66 -2.97 17.65
C ARG A 116 -3.33 -2.07 18.69
#